data_AF-A0A7J7WFW7-F1
#
_entry.id   AF-A0A7J7WFW7-F1
#
_cell.length_a   1.000
_cell.length_b   1.000
_cell.length_c   1.000
_cell.angle_alpha   90.00
_cell.angle_beta   90.00
_cell.angle_gamma   90.00
#
_symmetry.space_group_name_H-M   'P 1'
#
loop_
_entity.id
_entity.type
_entity.pdbx_description
1 polymer ?
#
loop_
_entity_poly.entity_id
_entity_poly.type
_entity_poly.pdbx_seq_one_letter_code
_entity_poly.pdbx_strand_id
1 'polypeptide(L)'
;MHSLATAAPVPTALAQVDREKIYQWINELSSPETRENALLELSKKRESVPDLAPMLWHSFGTIAALLQEIVNIYPSINPPTLTAHQSNRVCNALALLQCVASHPETRSAFLAAHIPLFLYPFLHTVSKTRPFEYLRLTSLGVIGES
;
A
#
# COMPACT_ATOMS: atom_id res chain seq x y z
N MET A 1 39.69 18.97 -15.62
CA MET A 1 38.73 19.82 -14.90
C MET A 1 37.33 19.37 -15.32
N HIS A 2 36.74 18.40 -14.62
CA HIS A 2 35.35 17.97 -14.85
C HIS A 2 34.48 18.63 -13.78
N SER A 3 33.48 19.37 -14.25
CA SER A 3 32.57 20.19 -13.45
C SER A 3 31.63 19.32 -12.63
N LEU A 4 31.67 19.44 -11.31
CA LEU A 4 30.67 18.91 -10.39
C LEU A 4 29.43 19.81 -10.47
N ALA A 5 28.38 19.34 -11.15
CA ALA A 5 27.08 19.99 -11.11
C ALA A 5 26.52 19.88 -9.69
N THR A 6 26.44 21.01 -9.00
CA THR A 6 25.78 21.16 -7.70
C THR A 6 24.27 21.04 -7.90
N ALA A 7 23.67 19.98 -7.34
CA ALA A 7 22.22 19.86 -7.26
C ALA A 7 21.67 21.01 -6.39
N ALA A 8 20.86 21.89 -6.97
CA ALA A 8 20.23 22.98 -6.25
C ALA A 8 19.24 22.43 -5.19
N PRO A 9 19.19 23.01 -3.98
CA PRO A 9 18.24 22.59 -2.96
C PRO A 9 16.81 22.90 -3.43
N VAL A 10 15.94 21.89 -3.38
CA VAL A 10 14.50 22.06 -3.65
C VAL A 10 13.93 23.05 -2.62
N PRO A 11 13.13 24.05 -3.03
CA PRO A 11 12.56 25.02 -2.10
C PRO A 11 11.68 24.34 -1.04
N THR A 12 11.99 24.58 0.24
CA THR A 12 11.38 23.97 1.43
C THR A 12 9.84 24.02 1.44
N ALA A 13 9.24 25.05 0.83
CA ALA A 13 7.79 25.21 0.73
C ALA A 13 7.09 24.14 -0.13
N LEU A 14 7.74 23.68 -1.22
CA LEU A 14 7.17 22.64 -2.10
C LEU A 14 7.14 21.28 -1.40
N ALA A 15 8.20 20.96 -0.66
CA ALA A 15 8.27 19.74 0.16
C ALA A 15 7.22 19.73 1.28
N GLN A 16 6.89 20.91 1.84
CA GLN A 16 5.86 21.03 2.88
C GLN A 16 4.44 20.80 2.34
N VAL A 17 4.11 21.38 1.19
CA VAL A 17 2.81 21.16 0.52
C VAL A 17 2.61 19.70 0.13
N ASP A 18 3.67 19.02 -0.33
CA ASP A 18 3.61 17.59 -0.65
C ASP A 18 3.34 16.74 0.60
N ARG A 19 3.90 17.12 1.76
CA ARG A 19 3.68 16.41 3.02
C ARG A 19 2.27 16.58 3.56
N GLU A 20 1.69 17.78 3.45
CA GLU A 20 0.30 18.04 3.84
C GLU A 20 -0.68 17.17 3.05
N LYS A 21 -0.45 17.02 1.74
CA LYS A 21 -1.26 16.13 0.89
C LYS A 21 -1.15 14.66 1.29
N ILE A 22 0.04 14.20 1.69
CA ILE A 22 0.22 12.82 2.18
C ILE A 22 -0.61 12.59 3.43
N TYR A 23 -0.56 13.49 4.41
CA TYR A 23 -1.40 13.38 5.61
C TYR A 23 -2.89 13.42 5.28
N GLN A 24 -3.29 14.29 4.36
CA GLN A 24 -4.67 14.35 3.88
C GLN A 24 -5.12 13.00 3.29
N TRP A 25 -4.35 12.41 2.38
CA TRP A 25 -4.68 11.11 1.80
C TRP A 25 -4.71 10.00 2.85
N ILE A 26 -3.80 10.00 3.83
CA ILE A 26 -3.83 9.03 4.93
C ILE A 26 -5.14 9.15 5.71
N ASN A 27 -5.58 10.37 6.03
CA ASN A 27 -6.87 10.57 6.70
C ASN A 27 -8.05 10.12 5.83
N GLU A 28 -7.99 10.37 4.53
CA GLU A 28 -8.99 9.97 3.54
C GLU A 28 -9.10 8.43 3.37
N LEU A 29 -8.12 7.64 3.82
CA LEU A 29 -8.26 6.17 3.85
C LEU A 29 -9.37 5.70 4.80
N SER A 30 -9.72 6.49 5.81
CA SER A 30 -10.76 6.14 6.78
C SER A 30 -12.15 6.07 6.14
N SER A 31 -12.47 6.99 5.24
CA SER A 31 -13.79 7.07 4.59
C SER A 31 -13.86 6.23 3.31
N PRO A 32 -14.84 5.32 3.17
CA PRO A 32 -15.01 4.50 1.97
C PRO A 32 -15.12 5.29 0.66
N GLU A 33 -15.68 6.50 0.70
CA GLU A 33 -15.90 7.36 -0.47
C GLU A 33 -14.61 7.94 -1.03
N THR A 34 -13.64 8.24 -0.17
CA THR A 34 -12.35 8.87 -0.55
C THR A 34 -11.21 7.87 -0.64
N ARG A 35 -11.35 6.72 0.03
CA ARG A 35 -10.29 5.72 0.19
C ARG A 35 -9.68 5.26 -1.13
N GLU A 36 -10.51 5.04 -2.15
CA GLU A 36 -9.99 4.53 -3.44
C GLU A 36 -8.98 5.46 -4.08
N ASN A 37 -9.29 6.77 -4.11
CA ASN A 37 -8.39 7.78 -4.64
C ASN A 37 -7.12 7.89 -3.76
N ALA A 38 -7.31 7.91 -2.44
CA ALA A 38 -6.19 7.97 -1.49
C ALA A 38 -5.23 6.77 -1.64
N LEU A 39 -5.75 5.55 -1.82
CA LEU A 39 -4.95 4.35 -2.08
C LEU A 39 -4.08 4.51 -3.34
N LEU A 40 -4.67 5.01 -4.42
CA LEU A 40 -3.97 5.23 -5.68
C LEU A 40 -2.87 6.27 -5.56
N GLU A 41 -3.14 7.40 -4.90
CA GLU A 41 -2.15 8.48 -4.77
C GLU A 41 -1.03 8.10 -3.80
N LEU A 42 -1.34 7.48 -2.67
CA LEU A 42 -0.33 7.01 -1.72
C LEU A 42 0.54 5.90 -2.30
N SER A 43 -0.02 4.96 -3.08
CA SER A 43 0.77 3.87 -3.67
C SER A 43 1.84 4.39 -4.63
N LYS A 44 1.59 5.50 -5.34
CA LYS A 44 2.57 6.19 -6.19
C LYS A 44 3.68 6.89 -5.38
N LYS A 45 3.41 7.26 -4.13
CA LYS A 45 4.34 8.01 -3.26
C LYS A 45 5.24 7.11 -2.40
N ARG A 46 5.00 5.79 -2.39
CA ARG A 46 5.72 4.83 -1.54
C ARG A 46 7.26 4.86 -1.69
N GLU A 47 7.77 5.22 -2.87
CA GLU A 47 9.22 5.27 -3.14
C GLU A 47 9.80 6.67 -2.86
N SER A 48 8.98 7.72 -2.96
CA SER A 48 9.42 9.12 -2.81
C SER A 48 9.34 9.63 -1.37
N VAL A 49 8.66 8.91 -0.48
CA VAL A 49 8.37 9.30 0.90
C VAL A 49 8.94 8.24 1.85
N PRO A 50 10.20 8.40 2.31
CA PRO A 50 10.87 7.39 3.11
C PRO A 50 10.18 7.05 4.44
N ASP A 51 9.49 8.03 5.03
CA ASP A 51 8.78 7.94 6.30
C ASP A 51 7.31 7.54 6.16
N LEU A 52 6.87 7.12 4.96
CA LEU A 52 5.47 6.76 4.71
C LEU A 52 5.02 5.57 5.56
N ALA A 53 5.87 4.55 5.74
CA ALA A 53 5.52 3.36 6.49
C ALA A 53 5.18 3.67 7.97
N PRO A 54 6.03 4.38 8.74
CA PRO A 54 5.66 4.86 10.07
C PRO A 54 4.40 5.73 10.08
N MET A 55 4.22 6.64 9.10
CA MET A 55 3.01 7.46 9.01
C MET A 55 1.73 6.62 8.88
N LEU A 56 1.76 5.59 8.02
CA LEU A 56 0.64 4.68 7.83
C LEU A 56 0.37 3.83 9.08
N TRP A 57 1.43 3.34 9.73
CA TRP A 57 1.32 2.46 10.89
C TRP A 57 0.77 3.16 12.12
N HIS A 58 1.24 4.38 12.39
CA HIS A 58 0.86 5.15 13.58
C HIS A 58 -0.39 6.00 13.40
N SER A 59 -0.90 6.14 12.17
CA SER A 59 -2.17 6.81 11.91
C SER A 59 -3.35 5.95 12.36
N PHE A 60 -4.31 6.59 13.03
CA PHE A 60 -5.47 5.92 13.59
C PHE A 60 -6.32 5.26 12.48
N GLY A 61 -6.60 3.96 12.64
CA GLY A 61 -7.47 3.20 11.74
C GLY A 61 -6.92 2.92 10.34
N THR A 62 -5.73 3.42 9.99
CA THR A 62 -5.17 3.28 8.64
C THR A 62 -4.90 1.82 8.29
N ILE A 63 -4.18 1.08 9.14
CA ILE A 63 -3.92 -0.36 8.90
C ILE A 63 -5.22 -1.17 8.87
N ALA A 64 -6.19 -0.83 9.72
CA ALA A 64 -7.50 -1.48 9.70
C ALA A 64 -8.26 -1.24 8.38
N ALA A 65 -8.19 -0.03 7.82
CA ALA A 65 -8.75 0.29 6.51
C ALA A 65 -8.08 -0.50 5.38
N LEU A 66 -6.75 -0.66 5.41
CA LEU A 66 -6.02 -1.49 4.44
C LEU A 66 -6.42 -2.98 4.54
N LEU A 67 -6.55 -3.50 5.77
CA LEU A 67 -7.05 -4.86 5.99
C LEU A 67 -8.50 -5.03 5.51
N GLN A 68 -9.34 -4.01 5.67
CA GLN A 68 -10.71 -4.04 5.18
C GLN A 68 -10.76 -4.17 3.64
N GLU A 69 -9.86 -3.50 2.92
CA GLU A 69 -9.75 -3.66 1.46
C GLU A 69 -9.38 -5.08 1.05
N ILE A 70 -8.57 -5.78 1.84
CA ILE A 70 -8.25 -7.20 1.62
C ILE A 70 -9.48 -8.08 1.87
N VAL A 71 -10.13 -7.94 3.02
CA VAL A 71 -11.26 -8.79 3.42
C VAL A 71 -12.45 -8.62 2.47
N ASN A 72 -12.68 -7.41 1.96
CA ASN A 72 -13.75 -7.13 1.00
C ASN A 72 -13.59 -7.88 -0.33
N ILE A 73 -12.38 -8.38 -0.64
CA ILE A 73 -12.12 -9.15 -1.86
C ILE A 73 -12.45 -10.63 -1.69
N TYR A 74 -12.47 -11.18 -0.47
CA TYR A 74 -12.68 -12.60 -0.22
C TYR A 74 -13.92 -13.20 -0.91
N PRO A 75 -15.10 -12.52 -0.95
CA PRO A 75 -16.26 -13.03 -1.68
C PRO A 75 -16.03 -13.21 -3.18
N SER A 76 -15.13 -12.43 -3.79
CA SER A 76 -14.78 -12.51 -5.22
C SER A 76 -13.64 -13.48 -5.53
N ILE A 77 -13.04 -14.09 -4.50
CA ILE A 77 -11.98 -15.10 -4.65
C ILE A 77 -12.56 -16.47 -4.99
N ASN A 78 -13.68 -16.84 -4.34
CA ASN A 78 -14.37 -18.09 -4.58
C ASN A 78 -15.90 -17.90 -4.46
N PRO A 79 -16.68 -17.94 -5.56
CA PRO A 79 -16.25 -18.24 -6.93
C PRO A 79 -15.35 -17.14 -7.54
N PRO A 80 -14.49 -17.46 -8.52
CA PRO A 80 -13.46 -16.55 -9.02
C PRO A 80 -14.06 -15.47 -9.93
N THR A 81 -14.61 -14.43 -9.33
CA THR A 81 -15.36 -13.34 -9.98
C THR A 81 -14.66 -11.99 -9.90
N LEU A 82 -13.40 -11.98 -9.42
CA LEU A 82 -12.57 -10.78 -9.27
C LEU A 82 -12.42 -10.01 -10.60
N THR A 83 -12.84 -8.76 -10.59
CA THR A 83 -12.68 -7.85 -11.73
C THR A 83 -11.29 -7.18 -11.74
N ALA A 84 -10.89 -6.64 -12.90
CA ALA A 84 -9.66 -5.87 -13.01
C ALA A 84 -9.64 -4.63 -12.09
N HIS A 85 -10.78 -3.95 -11.97
CA HIS A 85 -10.90 -2.78 -11.09
C HIS A 85 -10.71 -3.14 -9.61
N GLN A 86 -11.39 -4.19 -9.13
CA GLN A 86 -11.24 -4.68 -7.76
C GLN A 86 -9.79 -5.11 -7.47
N SER A 87 -9.17 -5.84 -8.40
CA SER A 87 -7.76 -6.26 -8.30
C SER A 87 -6.82 -5.06 -8.19
N ASN A 88 -6.95 -4.06 -9.07
CA ASN A 88 -6.11 -2.85 -9.03
C ASN A 88 -6.25 -2.10 -7.71
N ARG A 89 -7.49 -1.94 -7.22
CA ARG A 89 -7.78 -1.25 -5.96
C ARG A 89 -7.14 -1.95 -4.77
N VAL A 90 -7.34 -3.25 -4.61
CA VAL A 90 -6.72 -3.99 -3.50
C VAL A 90 -5.21 -4.08 -3.64
N CYS A 91 -4.66 -4.16 -4.85
CA CYS A 91 -3.22 -4.15 -5.07
C CYS A 91 -2.55 -2.83 -4.68
N ASN A 92 -3.25 -1.69 -4.78
CA ASN A 92 -2.76 -0.43 -4.21
C ASN A 92 -2.64 -0.52 -2.68
N ALA A 93 -3.62 -1.14 -2.00
CA ALA A 93 -3.55 -1.38 -0.55
C ALA A 93 -2.41 -2.35 -0.19
N LEU A 94 -2.24 -3.43 -0.96
CA LEU A 94 -1.13 -4.37 -0.78
C LEU A 94 0.23 -3.71 -0.99
N ALA A 95 0.36 -2.78 -1.95
CA ALA A 95 1.59 -2.03 -2.15
C ALA A 95 1.94 -1.14 -0.95
N LEU A 96 0.95 -0.57 -0.26
CA LEU A 96 1.16 0.17 0.99
C LEU A 96 1.54 -0.76 2.15
N LEU A 97 0.91 -1.94 2.25
CA LEU A 97 1.32 -2.95 3.23
C LEU A 97 2.72 -3.48 2.97
N GLN A 98 3.14 -3.60 1.71
CA GLN A 98 4.52 -3.92 1.35
C GLN A 98 5.50 -2.85 1.85
N CYS A 99 5.14 -1.57 1.73
CA CYS A 99 5.95 -0.46 2.27
C CYS A 99 6.08 -0.57 3.81
N VAL A 100 5.00 -0.90 4.51
CA VAL A 100 5.01 -1.12 5.96
C VAL A 100 5.86 -2.35 6.35
N ALA A 101 5.79 -3.43 5.57
CA ALA A 101 6.56 -4.64 5.81
C ALA A 101 8.07 -4.44 5.57
N SER A 102 8.44 -3.66 4.56
CA SER A 102 9.85 -3.43 4.21
C SER A 102 10.57 -2.47 5.16
N HIS A 103 9.85 -1.58 5.86
CA HIS A 103 10.45 -0.57 6.72
C HIS A 103 10.89 -1.12 8.09
N PRO A 104 12.14 -0.86 8.55
CA PRO A 104 12.71 -1.50 9.73
C PRO A 104 11.96 -1.19 11.03
N GLU A 105 11.36 -0.01 11.14
CA GLU A 105 10.61 0.40 12.35
C GLU A 105 9.26 -0.31 12.49
N THR A 106 8.60 -0.61 11.38
CA THR A 106 7.23 -1.13 11.37
C THR A 106 7.17 -2.63 11.12
N ARG A 107 8.22 -3.24 10.54
CA ARG A 107 8.27 -4.68 10.20
C ARG A 107 7.95 -5.59 11.37
N SER A 108 8.59 -5.38 12.53
CA SER A 108 8.35 -6.23 13.71
C SER A 108 6.90 -6.16 14.19
N ALA A 109 6.30 -4.97 14.16
CA ALA A 109 4.92 -4.76 14.55
C ALA A 109 3.94 -5.34 13.51
N PHE A 110 4.25 -5.22 12.22
CA PHE A 110 3.51 -5.82 11.11
C PHE A 110 3.43 -7.35 11.23
N LEU A 111 4.55 -8.00 11.55
CA LEU A 111 4.61 -9.45 11.81
C LEU A 111 3.87 -9.84 13.09
N ALA A 112 4.06 -9.09 14.17
CA ALA A 112 3.36 -9.35 15.44
C ALA A 112 1.83 -9.20 15.33
N ALA A 113 1.36 -8.34 14.42
CA ALA A 113 -0.06 -8.18 14.09
C ALA A 113 -0.63 -9.30 13.20
N HIS A 114 0.19 -10.27 12.78
CA HIS A 114 -0.20 -11.40 11.94
C HIS A 114 -0.85 -10.99 10.60
N ILE A 115 -0.52 -9.80 10.08
CA ILE A 115 -1.06 -9.28 8.81
C ILE A 115 -0.80 -10.22 7.61
N PRO A 116 0.37 -10.88 7.48
CA PRO A 116 0.61 -11.84 6.40
C PRO A 116 -0.47 -12.92 6.23
N LEU A 117 -1.12 -13.35 7.32
CA LEU A 117 -2.14 -14.41 7.27
C LEU A 117 -3.36 -14.02 6.43
N PHE A 118 -3.68 -12.72 6.35
CA PHE A 118 -4.78 -12.21 5.53
C PHE A 118 -4.52 -12.36 4.02
N LEU A 119 -3.27 -12.59 3.61
CA LEU A 119 -2.87 -12.69 2.21
C LEU A 119 -2.90 -14.14 1.69
N TYR A 120 -2.92 -15.13 2.58
CA TYR A 120 -2.90 -16.54 2.19
C TYR A 120 -4.10 -16.96 1.32
N PRO A 121 -5.34 -16.49 1.54
CA PRO A 121 -6.44 -16.78 0.63
C PRO A 121 -6.17 -16.32 -0.81
N PHE A 122 -5.43 -15.24 -1.02
CA PHE A 122 -5.06 -14.77 -2.35
C PHE A 122 -4.03 -15.69 -3.01
N LEU A 123 -3.05 -16.16 -2.24
CA LEU A 123 -2.00 -17.07 -2.71
C LEU A 123 -2.53 -18.46 -3.09
N HIS A 124 -3.62 -18.91 -2.47
CA HIS A 124 -4.28 -20.18 -2.80
C HIS A 124 -5.13 -20.14 -4.08
N THR A 125 -5.30 -18.98 -4.71
CA THR A 125 -6.08 -18.88 -5.95
C THR A 125 -5.37 -19.52 -7.13
N VAL A 126 -6.11 -20.23 -7.97
CA VAL A 126 -5.57 -20.91 -9.17
C VAL A 126 -6.05 -20.31 -10.50
N SER A 127 -6.96 -19.34 -10.46
CA SER A 127 -7.44 -18.65 -11.66
C SER A 127 -6.28 -17.95 -12.38
N LYS A 128 -6.16 -18.18 -13.69
CA LYS A 128 -5.09 -17.65 -14.57
C LYS A 128 -5.48 -16.35 -15.26
N THR A 129 -6.55 -15.70 -14.83
CA THR A 129 -6.92 -14.39 -15.37
C THR A 129 -5.96 -13.33 -14.83
N ARG A 130 -5.70 -12.28 -15.63
CA ARG A 130 -4.80 -11.19 -15.27
C ARG A 130 -5.09 -10.55 -13.88
N PRO A 131 -6.35 -10.31 -13.46
CA PRO A 131 -6.65 -9.79 -12.12
C PRO A 131 -6.15 -10.69 -10.98
N PHE A 132 -6.29 -12.01 -11.15
CA PHE A 132 -5.84 -12.97 -10.15
C PHE A 132 -4.31 -13.15 -10.15
N GLU A 133 -3.67 -13.15 -11.31
CA GLU A 133 -2.20 -13.17 -11.41
C GLU A 133 -1.57 -11.95 -10.77
N TYR A 134 -2.12 -10.76 -11.05
CA TYR A 134 -1.65 -9.52 -10.44
C TYR A 134 -1.83 -9.53 -8.92
N LEU A 135 -3.00 -9.95 -8.44
CA LEU A 135 -3.28 -10.09 -7.01
C LEU A 135 -2.25 -10.98 -6.30
N ARG A 136 -1.95 -12.16 -6.87
CA ARG A 136 -0.96 -13.08 -6.31
C ARG A 136 0.44 -12.49 -6.31
N LEU A 137 0.85 -11.88 -7.43
CA LEU A 137 2.18 -11.28 -7.55
C LEU A 137 2.40 -10.18 -6.50
N THR A 138 1.43 -9.29 -6.33
CA THR A 138 1.52 -8.22 -5.33
C THR A 138 1.49 -8.78 -3.90
N SER A 139 0.68 -9.81 -3.64
CA SER A 139 0.63 -10.47 -2.34
C SER A 139 1.97 -11.13 -1.98
N LEU A 140 2.62 -11.81 -2.94
CA LEU A 140 3.97 -12.38 -2.76
C LEU A 140 5.00 -11.29 -2.47
N GLY A 141 4.87 -10.12 -3.09
CA GLY A 141 5.73 -8.97 -2.81
C GLY A 141 5.67 -8.51 -1.35
N VAL A 142 4.51 -8.57 -0.71
CA VAL A 142 4.39 -8.25 0.73
C VAL A 142 5.10 -9.30 1.59
N ILE A 143 4.91 -10.59 1.28
CA ILE A 143 5.53 -11.69 2.04
C ILE A 143 7.05 -11.73 1.86
N GLY A 144 7.56 -11.38 0.67
CA GLY A 144 9.00 -11.35 0.40
C GLY A 144 9.75 -10.24 1.13
N GLU A 145 9.05 -9.18 1.54
CA GLU A 145 9.63 -8.01 2.22
C GLU A 145 9.41 -8.00 3.74
N SER A 146 8.51 -8.87 4.24
CA SER A 146 8.15 -8.97 5.66
C SER A 146 9.16 -9.74 6.50
#